data_AF-A0A2V7P036-F1
#
_entry.id   AF-A0A2V7P036-F1
#
_cell.length_a   1.000
_cell.length_b   1.000
_cell.length_c   1.000
_cell.angle_alpha   90.00
_cell.angle_beta   90.00
_cell.angle_gamma   90.00
#
_symmetry.space_group_name_H-M   'P 1'
#
loop_
_entity.id
_entity.type
_entity.pdbx_description
1 polymer ?
#
loop_
_entity_poly.entity_id
_entity_poly.type
_entity_poly.pdbx_seq_one_letter_code
_entity_poly.pdbx_strand_id
1 'polypeptide(L)'
;MAAPQGTGLCKIVAAGKTVETSVYGSELRDEFDAIVAGITTKYGQPDDKTDYLKEGSIWGEPRDWMMGLKLKERELRTVWRSRSTLPNYIADISVTAAATSANRGFVILVYEFDNVDACYAELRAKSSAPF
;
A
#
# COMPACT_ATOMS: atom_id res chain seq x y z
N MET A 1 -33.71 5.11 21.60
CA MET A 1 -32.43 4.40 21.47
C MET A 1 -31.69 4.99 20.30
N ALA A 2 -30.53 5.61 20.53
CA ALA A 2 -29.67 6.06 19.43
C ALA A 2 -29.04 4.82 18.78
N ALA A 3 -28.95 4.78 17.46
CA ALA A 3 -28.15 3.78 16.75
C ALA A 3 -26.70 3.81 17.27
N PRO A 4 -25.99 2.68 17.35
CA PRO A 4 -24.56 2.70 17.68
C PRO A 4 -23.85 3.63 16.70
N GLN A 5 -23.14 4.64 17.21
CA GLN A 5 -22.24 5.44 16.38
C GLN A 5 -21.08 4.51 15.99
N GLY A 6 -21.13 3.97 14.77
CA GLY A 6 -20.05 3.14 14.23
C GLY A 6 -18.75 3.95 14.12
N THR A 7 -17.62 3.26 14.04
CA THR A 7 -16.28 3.87 14.01
C THR A 7 -16.02 4.79 12.82
N GLY A 8 -16.89 4.78 11.80
CA GLY A 8 -16.81 5.68 10.63
C GLY A 8 -15.81 5.22 9.57
N LEU A 9 -15.11 6.16 8.94
CA LEU A 9 -14.07 5.87 7.94
C LEU A 9 -12.77 5.45 8.65
N CYS A 10 -12.22 4.31 8.24
CA CYS A 10 -11.06 3.69 8.90
C CYS A 10 -9.85 3.54 8.00
N LYS A 11 -10.10 3.38 6.70
CA LYS A 11 -9.09 3.09 5.69
C LYS A 11 -9.62 3.45 4.31
N ILE A 12 -8.77 4.04 3.48
CA ILE A 12 -8.99 4.19 2.04
C ILE A 12 -7.95 3.35 1.33
N VAL A 13 -8.39 2.50 0.41
CA VAL A 13 -7.52 1.71 -0.48
C VAL A 13 -7.85 2.10 -1.91
N ALA A 14 -6.90 2.68 -2.61
CA ALA A 14 -6.98 3.01 -4.02
C ALA A 14 -6.05 2.08 -4.81
N ALA A 15 -6.61 1.33 -5.76
CA ALA A 15 -5.83 0.56 -6.72
C ALA A 15 -5.79 1.32 -8.05
N GLY A 16 -4.58 1.58 -8.54
CA GLY A 16 -4.35 2.20 -9.84
C GLY A 16 -4.79 1.30 -11.00
N LYS A 17 -4.77 1.88 -12.21
CA LYS A 17 -4.97 1.12 -13.45
C LYS A 17 -3.86 0.08 -13.63
N THR A 18 -4.13 -0.94 -14.44
CA THR A 18 -3.08 -1.87 -14.87
C THR A 18 -2.03 -1.13 -15.70
N VAL A 19 -0.77 -1.36 -15.36
CA VAL A 19 0.42 -0.92 -16.09
C VAL A 19 0.98 -2.12 -16.84
N GLU A 20 1.03 -2.01 -18.17
CA GLU A 20 1.79 -2.92 -19.01
C GLU A 20 3.27 -2.50 -18.97
N THR A 21 4.18 -3.46 -18.77
CA THR A 21 5.60 -3.18 -18.55
C THR A 21 6.47 -4.32 -19.06
N SER A 22 7.76 -4.07 -19.23
CA SER A 22 8.74 -5.14 -19.46
C SER A 22 8.93 -6.02 -18.21
N VAL A 23 9.66 -7.12 -18.34
CA VAL A 23 10.04 -7.98 -17.20
C VAL A 23 10.87 -7.26 -16.13
N TYR A 24 11.50 -6.13 -16.51
CA TYR A 24 12.28 -5.26 -15.63
C TYR A 24 11.41 -4.32 -14.79
N GLY A 25 10.12 -4.15 -15.13
CA GLY A 25 9.16 -3.35 -14.37
C GLY A 25 9.33 -1.83 -14.46
N SER A 26 10.04 -1.33 -15.47
CA SER A 26 10.35 0.10 -15.66
C SER A 26 9.11 1.00 -15.54
N GLU A 27 8.09 0.73 -16.35
CA GLU A 27 6.87 1.54 -16.40
C GLU A 27 6.07 1.47 -15.09
N LEU A 28 6.13 0.33 -14.37
CA LEU A 28 5.49 0.20 -13.07
C LEU A 28 6.22 1.02 -12.00
N ARG A 29 7.55 1.07 -12.04
CA ARG A 29 8.36 1.92 -11.15
C ARG A 29 8.10 3.40 -11.43
N ASP A 30 7.99 3.80 -12.69
CA ASP A 30 7.69 5.19 -13.05
C ASP A 30 6.31 5.63 -12.51
N GLU A 31 5.27 4.79 -12.65
CA GLU A 31 3.95 5.07 -12.07
C GLU A 31 4.00 5.13 -10.54
N PHE A 32 4.75 4.22 -9.91
CA PHE A 32 4.96 4.23 -8.46
C PHE A 32 5.61 5.54 -7.99
N ASP A 33 6.69 5.96 -8.66
CA ASP A 33 7.43 7.17 -8.33
C ASP A 33 6.60 8.43 -8.56
N ALA A 34 5.76 8.45 -9.60
CA ALA A 34 4.82 9.54 -9.86
C ALA A 34 3.81 9.71 -8.71
N ILE A 35 3.24 8.60 -8.22
CA ILE A 35 2.32 8.63 -7.07
C ILE A 35 3.07 9.07 -5.80
N VAL A 36 4.24 8.50 -5.54
CA VAL A 36 5.08 8.88 -4.38
C VAL A 36 5.43 10.37 -4.41
N ALA A 37 5.77 10.93 -5.57
CA ALA A 37 6.04 12.35 -5.72
C ALA A 37 4.81 13.19 -5.37
N GLY A 38 3.62 12.82 -5.84
CA GLY A 38 2.37 13.49 -5.51
C GLY A 38 2.04 13.48 -4.00
N ILE A 39 2.25 12.34 -3.33
CA ILE A 39 2.10 12.24 -1.87
C ILE A 39 3.16 13.10 -1.17
N THR A 40 4.41 13.07 -1.65
CA THR A 40 5.52 13.84 -1.08
C THR A 40 5.27 15.34 -1.15
N THR A 41 4.71 15.84 -2.27
CA THR A 41 4.34 17.25 -2.42
C THR A 41 3.36 17.72 -1.35
N LYS A 42 2.45 16.84 -0.89
CA LYS A 42 1.41 17.19 0.08
C LYS A 42 1.81 16.93 1.53
N TYR A 43 2.51 15.83 1.80
CA TYR A 43 2.77 15.32 3.15
C TYR A 43 4.24 15.37 3.56
N GLY A 44 5.13 15.85 2.69
CA GLY A 44 6.56 15.91 2.94
C GLY A 44 7.28 14.60 2.63
N GLN A 45 8.54 14.50 3.04
CA GLN A 45 9.36 13.31 2.77
C GLN A 45 8.78 12.07 3.48
N PRO A 46 8.83 10.90 2.84
CA PRO A 46 8.44 9.65 3.49
C PRO A 46 9.41 9.28 4.60
N ASP A 47 8.90 8.56 5.58
CA ASP A 47 9.68 8.00 6.68
C ASP A 47 10.51 6.78 6.22
N ASP A 48 9.93 5.97 5.32
CA ASP A 48 10.58 4.76 4.79
C ASP A 48 10.39 4.64 3.28
N LYS A 49 11.45 4.17 2.60
CA LYS A 49 11.43 3.70 1.20
C LYS A 49 12.12 2.34 1.12
N THR A 50 11.46 1.37 0.50
CA THR A 50 11.93 -0.02 0.40
C THR A 50 11.80 -0.53 -1.03
N ASP A 51 12.90 -0.99 -1.63
CA ASP A 51 12.94 -1.94 -2.76
C ASP A 51 13.77 -3.13 -2.27
N TYR A 52 13.09 -4.13 -1.71
CA TYR A 52 13.73 -5.24 -1.00
C TYR A 52 13.38 -6.56 -1.66
N LEU A 53 14.42 -7.34 -1.99
CA LEU A 53 14.29 -8.74 -2.35
C LEU A 53 14.55 -9.59 -1.11
N LYS A 54 13.63 -10.50 -0.80
CA LYS A 54 13.76 -11.43 0.33
C LYS A 54 15.06 -12.22 0.25
N GLU A 55 15.71 -12.36 1.40
CA GLU A 55 16.92 -13.15 1.52
C GLU A 55 16.70 -14.59 1.03
N GLY A 56 17.64 -15.10 0.23
CA GLY A 56 17.55 -16.44 -0.35
C GLY A 56 16.66 -16.55 -1.60
N SER A 57 16.01 -15.47 -2.04
CA SER A 57 15.24 -15.49 -3.30
C SER A 57 16.15 -15.70 -4.52
N ILE A 58 15.71 -16.55 -5.44
CA ILE A 58 16.40 -16.79 -6.72
C ILE A 58 16.09 -15.73 -7.77
N TRP A 59 15.08 -14.87 -7.55
CA TRP A 59 14.62 -13.82 -8.49
C TRP A 59 15.47 -12.55 -8.37
N GLY A 60 16.79 -12.73 -8.32
CA GLY A 60 17.77 -11.67 -8.06
C GLY A 60 18.24 -10.93 -9.30
N GLU A 61 18.04 -11.48 -10.50
CA GLU A 61 18.48 -10.82 -11.72
C GLU A 61 17.55 -9.65 -12.09
N PRO A 62 18.05 -8.62 -12.81
CA PRO A 62 17.23 -7.48 -13.21
C PRO A 62 15.94 -7.88 -13.96
N ARG A 63 16.01 -8.90 -14.83
CA ARG A 63 14.87 -9.41 -15.59
C ARG A 63 13.82 -10.11 -14.74
N ASP A 64 14.17 -10.48 -13.50
CA ASP A 64 13.29 -11.21 -12.60
C ASP A 64 12.44 -10.28 -11.74
N TRP A 65 12.64 -8.96 -11.86
CA TRP A 65 12.03 -7.98 -10.96
C TRP A 65 10.51 -8.12 -10.84
N MET A 66 9.81 -8.19 -11.98
CA MET A 66 8.35 -8.37 -12.00
C MET A 66 7.92 -9.73 -11.43
N MET A 67 8.73 -10.78 -11.61
CA MET A 67 8.42 -12.11 -11.05
C MET A 67 8.59 -12.13 -9.54
N GLY A 68 9.67 -11.53 -9.02
CA GLY A 68 9.88 -11.35 -7.59
C GLY A 68 8.71 -10.58 -6.95
N LEU A 69 8.22 -9.52 -7.61
CA LEU A 69 7.07 -8.76 -7.15
C LEU A 69 5.78 -9.60 -7.15
N LYS A 70 5.52 -10.34 -8.25
CA LYS A 70 4.33 -11.20 -8.40
C LYS A 70 4.28 -12.29 -7.33
N LEU A 71 5.42 -12.92 -7.04
CA LEU A 71 5.55 -14.00 -6.07
C LEU A 71 5.69 -13.49 -4.63
N LYS A 72 5.63 -12.18 -4.42
CA LYS A 72 5.81 -11.53 -3.10
C LYS A 72 7.16 -11.87 -2.48
N GLU A 73 8.17 -12.13 -3.30
CA GLU A 73 9.57 -12.27 -2.90
C GLU A 73 10.32 -10.95 -3.01
N ARG A 74 9.74 -9.96 -3.71
CA ARG A 74 10.20 -8.59 -3.74
C ARG A 74 9.11 -7.64 -3.30
N GLU A 75 9.48 -6.58 -2.59
CA GLU A 75 8.60 -5.51 -2.16
C GLU A 75 9.14 -4.17 -2.65
N LEU A 76 8.28 -3.38 -3.31
CA LEU A 76 8.52 -1.97 -3.58
C LEU A 76 7.45 -1.16 -2.83
N ARG A 77 7.84 -0.43 -1.79
CA ARG A 77 6.94 0.27 -0.87
C ARG A 77 7.54 1.56 -0.33
N THR A 78 6.72 2.60 -0.21
CA THR A 78 7.05 3.88 0.43
C THR A 78 5.99 4.20 1.49
N VAL A 79 6.41 4.75 2.63
CA VAL A 79 5.52 4.97 3.78
C VAL A 79 5.73 6.32 4.46
N TRP A 80 4.63 6.91 4.93
CA TRP A 80 4.59 8.05 5.84
C TRP A 80 3.87 7.61 7.12
N ARG A 81 4.49 7.78 8.29
CA ARG A 81 4.01 7.41 9.63
C ARG A 81 4.24 8.48 10.69
N SER A 82 5.00 9.53 10.39
CA SER A 82 5.30 10.56 11.39
C SER A 82 4.01 11.29 11.84
N ARG A 83 3.59 11.01 13.08
CA ARG A 83 2.36 11.57 13.67
C ARG A 83 2.38 13.09 13.83
N SER A 84 3.55 13.74 13.74
CA SER A 84 3.66 15.20 13.81
C SER A 84 3.40 15.89 12.46
N THR A 85 3.29 15.14 11.35
CA THR A 85 3.17 15.72 9.99
C THR A 85 1.92 15.27 9.22
N LEU A 86 1.24 14.19 9.64
CA LEU A 86 0.04 13.71 8.95
C LEU A 86 -1.26 14.32 9.52
N PRO A 87 -2.03 15.11 8.74
CA PRO A 87 -3.26 15.73 9.21
C PRO A 87 -4.45 14.77 9.19
N ASN A 88 -5.61 15.23 9.66
CA ASN A 88 -6.91 14.57 9.49
C ASN A 88 -6.96 13.12 10.01
N TYR A 89 -6.31 12.87 11.16
CA TYR A 89 -6.32 11.57 11.83
C TYR A 89 -5.68 10.42 11.01
N ILE A 90 -4.89 10.75 9.98
CA ILE A 90 -4.16 9.75 9.19
C ILE A 90 -3.00 9.22 10.04
N ALA A 91 -2.97 7.91 10.25
CA ALA A 91 -1.93 7.21 10.98
C ALA A 91 -0.80 6.71 10.09
N ASP A 92 -1.13 6.22 8.88
CA ASP A 92 -0.18 5.70 7.89
C ASP A 92 -0.66 6.05 6.48
N ILE A 93 0.26 6.48 5.63
CA ILE A 93 0.07 6.49 4.18
C ILE A 93 1.08 5.51 3.60
N SER A 94 0.65 4.62 2.73
CA SER A 94 1.59 3.77 2.00
C SER A 94 1.27 3.62 0.53
N VAL A 95 2.33 3.65 -0.27
CA VAL A 95 2.31 3.37 -1.70
C VAL A 95 3.05 2.06 -1.91
N THR A 96 2.44 1.09 -2.57
CA THR A 96 3.01 -0.25 -2.79
C THR A 96 2.80 -0.67 -4.24
N ALA A 97 3.83 -1.20 -4.90
CA ALA A 97 3.65 -1.83 -6.21
C ALA A 97 3.24 -3.30 -6.06
N ALA A 98 2.41 -3.79 -6.98
CA ALA A 98 2.01 -5.19 -7.07
C ALA A 98 2.03 -5.65 -8.53
N ALA A 99 2.35 -6.92 -8.76
CA ALA A 99 2.33 -7.52 -10.09
C ALA A 99 1.30 -8.67 -10.17
N THR A 100 0.59 -8.73 -11.29
CA THR A 100 -0.34 -9.83 -11.62
C THR A 100 0.29 -10.84 -12.57
N SER A 101 1.33 -10.44 -13.30
CA SER A 101 2.09 -11.28 -14.23
C SER A 101 3.51 -10.76 -14.40
N ALA A 102 4.32 -11.40 -15.26
CA ALA A 102 5.69 -10.98 -15.52
C ALA A 102 5.81 -9.64 -16.27
N ASN A 103 4.70 -9.12 -16.80
CA ASN A 103 4.66 -7.90 -17.62
C ASN A 103 3.46 -7.00 -17.29
N ARG A 104 2.74 -7.27 -16.18
CA ARG A 104 1.58 -6.48 -15.75
C ARG A 104 1.59 -6.27 -14.26
N GLY A 105 1.36 -5.03 -13.84
CA GLY A 105 1.23 -4.67 -12.43
C GLY A 105 0.34 -3.46 -12.22
N PHE A 106 0.27 -3.00 -10.98
CA PHE A 106 -0.47 -1.80 -10.58
C PHE A 106 0.11 -1.28 -9.26
N VAL A 107 -0.20 -0.02 -8.94
CA VAL A 107 0.21 0.62 -7.69
C VAL A 107 -1.00 0.75 -6.78
N ILE A 108 -0.81 0.46 -5.50
CA ILE A 108 -1.82 0.58 -4.45
C ILE A 108 -1.41 1.74 -3.54
N LEU A 109 -2.32 2.68 -3.33
CA LEU A 109 -2.23 3.72 -2.34
C LEU A 109 -3.19 3.44 -1.20
N VAL A 110 -2.67 3.45 0.02
CA VAL A 110 -3.43 3.22 1.24
C VAL A 110 -3.31 4.43 2.14
N TYR A 111 -4.45 4.91 2.64
CA TYR A 111 -4.52 5.78 3.81
C TYR A 111 -5.17 4.99 4.93
N GLU A 112 -4.49 4.89 6.06
CA GLU A 112 -5.01 4.27 7.28
C GLU A 112 -5.17 5.36 8.35
N PHE A 113 -6.31 5.34 9.05
CA PHE A 113 -6.66 6.33 10.06
C PHE A 113 -6.42 5.77 11.48
N ASP A 114 -6.31 6.66 12.48
CA ASP A 114 -5.99 6.31 13.87
C ASP A 114 -7.04 5.40 14.56
N ASN A 115 -8.26 5.38 14.04
CA ASN A 115 -9.37 4.56 14.53
C ASN A 115 -9.38 3.13 13.94
N VAL A 116 -8.41 2.73 13.10
CA VAL A 116 -8.46 1.46 12.35
C VAL A 116 -8.60 0.23 13.27
N ASP A 117 -7.97 0.24 14.45
CA ASP A 117 -8.06 -0.85 15.42
C ASP A 117 -9.48 -0.99 15.99
N ALA A 118 -10.13 0.14 16.31
CA ALA A 118 -11.51 0.15 16.77
C ALA A 118 -12.44 -0.38 15.67
N CYS A 119 -12.17 -0.04 14.41
CA CYS A 119 -12.96 -0.52 13.27
C CYS A 119 -12.89 -2.04 13.12
N TYR A 120 -11.70 -2.61 13.21
CA TYR A 120 -11.56 -4.07 13.14
C TYR A 120 -12.19 -4.77 14.35
N ALA A 121 -12.16 -4.17 15.54
CA ALA A 121 -12.87 -4.69 16.71
C ALA A 121 -14.39 -4.71 16.49
N GLU A 122 -14.96 -3.63 15.95
CA GLU A 122 -16.39 -3.55 15.61
C GLU A 122 -16.79 -4.59 14.56
N LEU A 123 -16.00 -4.73 13.49
CA LEU A 123 -16.25 -5.74 12.44
C LEU A 123 -16.24 -7.17 12.98
N ARG A 124 -15.28 -7.49 13.85
CA ARG A 124 -15.19 -8.81 14.48
C ARG A 124 -16.41 -9.09 15.36
N ALA A 125 -16.81 -8.12 16.20
CA ALA A 125 -17.99 -8.25 17.06
C ALA A 125 -19.29 -8.44 16.26
N LYS A 126 -19.42 -7.79 15.08
CA LYS A 126 -20.56 -8.00 14.18
C LYS A 126 -20.54 -9.36 13.50
N SER A 127 -19.36 -9.88 13.15
CA SER A 127 -19.23 -11.20 12.51
C SER A 127 -19.44 -12.39 13.45
N SER A 128 -19.29 -12.20 14.76
CA SER A 128 -19.48 -13.25 15.78
C SER A 128 -20.88 -13.26 16.41
N ALA A 129 -21.76 -12.35 16.03
CA ALA A 129 -23.14 -12.33 16.49
C ALA A 129 -23.94 -13.48 15.82
N PRO A 130 -24.59 -14.38 16.59
CA PRO A 130 -25.56 -15.31 16.03
C PRO A 130 -26.75 -14.51 15.49
N PHE A 131 -27.25 -14.90 14.32
CA PHE A 131 -28.43 -14.32 13.68
C PHE A 131 -29.65 -14.34 14.61
#